data_AF-X1TYQ2-F1
#
_entry.id   AF-X1TYQ2-F1
#
_cell.length_a   1.000
_cell.length_b   1.000
_cell.length_c   1.000
_cell.angle_alpha   90.00
_cell.angle_beta   90.00
_cell.angle_gamma   90.00
#
_symmetry.space_group_name_H-M   'P 1'
#
loop_
_entity.id
_entity.type
_entity.pdbx_description
1 polymer ?
#
loop_
_entity_poly.entity_id
_entity_poly.type
_entity_poly.pdbx_seq_one_letter_code
_entity_poly.pdbx_strand_id
1 'polypeptide(L)' 'MSIHQQPTNGTGKEYSHFHIEFYPPYRTKDKLKYLAGSEIGVGTFI' A
#
# COMPACT_ATOMS: atom_id res chain seq x y z
N MET A 1 -4.32 -0.59 -6.10
CA MET A 1 -3.97 -2.03 -6.02
C MET A 1 -2.48 -2.12 -6.22
N SER A 2 -1.78 -2.89 -5.39
CA SER A 2 -0.35 -3.19 -5.54
C SER A 2 -0.13 -4.69 -5.48
N ILE A 3 0.90 -5.17 -6.18
CA ILE A 3 1.31 -6.57 -6.19
C ILE A 3 2.74 -6.63 -5.66
N HIS A 4 2.92 -7.27 -4.51
CA HIS A 4 4.22 -7.42 -3.88
C HIS A 4 4.67 -8.86 -4.06
N GLN A 5 5.62 -9.05 -4.95
CA GLN A 5 6.30 -10.31 -5.22
C GLN A 5 7.77 -10.20 -4.83
N GLN A 6 8.47 -11.33 -4.76
CA GLN A 6 9.92 -11.29 -4.56
C GLN A 6 10.64 -10.51 -5.66
N PRO A 7 11.84 -9.97 -5.40
CA PRO A 7 12.68 -9.39 -6.43
C PRO A 7 12.93 -10.36 -7.60
N THR A 8 12.99 -9.82 -8.81
CA THR A 8 13.08 -10.61 -10.05
C THR A 8 14.40 -11.36 -10.20
N ASN A 9 15.42 -11.02 -9.41
CA ASN A 9 16.70 -11.72 -9.36
C ASN A 9 16.66 -13.00 -8.49
N GLY A 10 15.50 -13.37 -7.94
CA GLY A 10 15.31 -14.64 -7.22
C GLY A 10 15.91 -14.68 -5.81
N THR A 11 16.37 -13.55 -5.28
CA THR A 11 17.02 -13.49 -3.95
C THR A 11 16.03 -13.42 -2.78
N GLY A 12 14.73 -13.27 -3.06
CA GLY A 12 13.73 -12.93 -2.05
C GLY A 12 13.11 -14.06 -1.25
N LYS A 13 13.46 -15.33 -1.53
CA LYS A 13 12.77 -16.50 -0.97
C LYS A 13 12.68 -16.50 0.57
N GLU A 14 13.71 -15.98 1.25
CA GLU A 14 13.80 -15.98 2.73
C GLU A 14 13.08 -14.78 3.38
N TYR A 15 12.82 -13.69 2.64
CA TYR A 15 12.32 -12.43 3.23
C TYR A 15 11.10 -11.82 2.52
N SER A 16 10.65 -12.43 1.42
CA SER A 16 9.49 -11.96 0.64
C SER A 16 8.39 -13.00 0.66
N HIS A 17 7.16 -12.56 0.91
CA HIS A 17 5.95 -13.38 0.76
C HIS A 17 5.01 -12.69 -0.23
N PHE A 18 4.54 -13.44 -1.24
CA PHE A 18 3.67 -12.88 -2.25
C PHE A 18 2.33 -12.42 -1.65
N HIS A 19 1.94 -11.18 -1.93
CA HIS A 19 0.64 -10.66 -1.53
C HIS A 19 0.16 -9.56 -2.48
N ILE A 20 -1.16 -9.35 -2.48
CA ILE A 20 -1.84 -8.31 -3.27
C ILE A 20 -2.57 -7.40 -2.30
N GLU A 21 -2.38 -6.10 -2.45
CA GLU A 21 -2.94 -5.09 -1.55
C GLU A 21 -3.97 -4.22 -2.27
N PHE A 22 -5.13 -4.05 -1.62
CA PHE A 22 -6.21 -3.19 -2.08
C PHE A 22 -6.38 -2.03 -1.11
N TYR A 23 -6.32 -0.80 -1.63
CA TYR A 23 -6.47 0.44 -0.88
C TYR A 23 -7.68 1.24 -1.40
N PRO A 24 -8.92 0.77 -1.17
CA PRO A 24 -10.10 1.52 -1.58
C PRO A 24 -10.17 2.85 -0.80
N PRO A 25 -10.36 3.99 -1.47
CA PRO A 25 -10.27 5.31 -0.84
C PRO A 25 -11.54 5.72 -0.07
N TYR A 26 -12.60 4.91 -0.06
CA TYR A 26 -13.88 5.29 0.55
C TYR A 26 -13.85 5.09 2.07
N ARG A 27 -14.06 6.16 2.85
CA ARG A 27 -14.27 6.06 4.31
C ARG A 27 -15.74 5.80 4.65
N THR A 28 -16.64 6.42 3.89
CA THR A 28 -18.08 6.17 3.90
C THR A 28 -18.59 6.25 2.46
N LYS A 29 -19.88 6.01 2.24
CA LYS A 29 -20.52 6.10 0.92
C LYS A 29 -20.20 7.40 0.18
N ASP A 30 -20.25 8.53 0.89
CA ASP A 30 -20.13 9.87 0.30
C ASP A 30 -18.84 10.60 0.70
N LYS A 31 -17.89 9.91 1.35
CA LYS A 31 -16.61 10.49 1.81
C LYS A 31 -15.41 9.71 1.31
N LEU A 32 -14.55 10.42 0.56
CA LEU A 32 -13.25 9.94 0.12
C LEU A 32 -12.14 10.29 1.12
N LYS A 33 -11.16 9.39 1.26
CA LYS A 33 -9.85 9.67 1.86
C LYS A 33 -8.96 10.28 0.80
N TYR A 34 -8.47 11.49 1.07
CA TYR A 34 -7.38 12.12 0.32
C TYR A 34 -6.08 11.92 1.09
N LEU A 35 -5.02 11.57 0.36
CA LEU A 35 -3.66 11.62 0.89
C LEU A 35 -3.24 13.10 0.90
N ALA A 36 -2.91 13.61 2.08
CA ALA A 36 -2.59 15.01 2.30
C ALA A 36 -1.29 15.13 3.11
N GLY A 37 -1.16 16.19 3.92
CA GLY A 37 0.11 16.51 4.60
C GLY A 37 0.61 15.39 5.52
N SER A 38 -0.26 14.72 6.26
CA SER A 38 0.16 13.63 7.15
C SER A 38 0.75 12.45 6.38
N GLU A 39 0.11 12.06 5.28
CA GLU A 39 0.50 10.90 4.48
C GLU A 39 1.64 11.21 3.52
N ILE A 40 1.50 12.25 2.70
CA ILE A 40 2.48 12.60 1.65
C ILE A 40 3.67 13.36 2.25
N GLY A 41 3.43 14.23 3.22
CA GLY A 41 4.46 15.08 3.81
C GLY A 41 5.30 14.39 4.88
N VAL A 42 4.71 13.44 5.63
CA VAL A 42 5.37 12.83 6.80
C VAL A 42 5.35 11.30 6.76
N GLY A 43 4.63 10.67 5.83
CA GLY A 43 4.55 9.20 5.74
C GLY A 43 3.70 8.56 6.84
N THR A 44 2.85 9.33 7.52
CA THR A 44 2.01 8.86 8.63
C THR A 44 0.56 8.69 8.18
N PHE A 45 -0.05 7.54 8.48
CA PHE A 45 -1.39 7.16 8.03
C PHE A 45 -2.40 7.06 9.19
N ILE A 46 -3.64 7.52 8.93
CA ILE A 46 -4.77 7.59 9.89
C ILE A 46 -6.09 7.22 9.19
#